data_AF-A0AAJ4AML1-F1
#
_entry.id   AF-A0AAJ4AML1-F1
#
_cell.length_a   1.000
_cell.length_b   1.000
_cell.length_c   1.000
_cell.angle_alpha   90.00
_cell.angle_beta   90.00
_cell.angle_gamma   90.00
#
_symmetry.space_group_name_H-M   'P 1'
#
loop_
_entity.id
_entity.type
_entity.pdbx_description
1 polymer ?
#
loop_
_entity_poly.entity_id
_entity_poly.type
_entity_poly.pdbx_seq_one_letter_code
_entity_poly.pdbx_strand_id
1 'polypeptide(L)'
;MKRKIAFLSTLTLAIAASMTPAQAADTLKAYTSSLYQLDDSDARNKKIRLIYSLENVWNQSSIPQQNKEARLILKGGSGFDMTHVPNKTQTYGFATGGDFRYTVPTAFKLALSYASGSPLRHINHAPENTIASASVSESLEYNLGVTGSSSPSINAGVSWSNRVTYDQPEFQTVADFDQNNESVTWMIENQTIRHNSPAKDWLLYRWTNCGNNLIDYNELPVVMRSDFKPQVGAVYSKRNIDDGQNTTDIKLTAAWRKTDYYFGKDWCTYYTNFTWKNQRDRHSWTQADRTVTIAWNDALYH
;
A
#
# COMPACT_ATOMS: atom_id res chain seq x y z
N MET A 1 -84.39 10.15 -39.39
CA MET A 1 -83.84 9.04 -40.22
C MET A 1 -82.34 9.20 -40.35
N LYS A 2 -81.61 8.09 -40.16
CA LYS A 2 -80.24 7.76 -40.62
C LYS A 2 -79.01 8.35 -39.88
N ARG A 3 -78.38 7.41 -39.14
CA ARG A 3 -76.99 7.30 -38.68
C ARG A 3 -75.92 7.57 -39.75
N LYS A 4 -74.72 7.94 -39.29
CA LYS A 4 -73.36 7.37 -39.56
C LYS A 4 -72.36 8.16 -38.68
N ILE A 5 -71.92 7.66 -37.53
CA ILE A 5 -70.67 6.90 -37.27
C ILE A 5 -69.51 7.23 -38.21
N ALA A 6 -68.47 7.88 -37.66
CA ALA A 6 -67.07 7.57 -37.92
C ALA A 6 -66.22 8.00 -36.71
N PHE A 7 -65.53 7.01 -36.13
CA PHE A 7 -64.49 7.12 -35.11
C PHE A 7 -63.27 7.89 -35.65
N LEU A 8 -62.62 8.69 -34.80
CA LEU A 8 -61.15 8.76 -34.79
C LEU A 8 -60.64 9.28 -33.43
N SER A 9 -59.88 8.39 -32.81
CA SER A 9 -59.08 8.48 -31.59
C SER A 9 -58.05 9.60 -31.59
N THR A 10 -57.85 10.29 -30.46
CA THR A 10 -56.55 10.84 -30.01
C THR A 10 -56.69 11.20 -28.52
N LEU A 11 -56.15 10.35 -27.65
CA LEU A 11 -54.86 10.50 -26.96
C LEU A 11 -55.00 11.34 -25.67
N THR A 12 -55.32 10.62 -24.59
CA THR A 12 -55.17 11.02 -23.19
C THR A 12 -53.72 11.36 -22.88
N LEU A 13 -53.40 12.64 -22.67
CA LEU A 13 -52.21 13.03 -21.91
C LEU A 13 -52.54 12.95 -20.41
N ALA A 14 -52.33 11.76 -19.84
CA ALA A 14 -52.15 11.65 -18.40
C ALA A 14 -50.75 12.19 -18.08
N ILE A 15 -50.68 13.31 -17.34
CA ILE A 15 -49.45 13.79 -16.72
C ILE A 15 -49.10 12.76 -15.64
N ALA A 16 -48.36 11.72 -16.02
CA ALA A 16 -47.64 10.90 -15.07
C ALA A 16 -46.52 11.79 -14.52
N ALA A 17 -46.71 12.34 -13.32
CA ALA A 17 -45.61 12.84 -12.53
C ALA A 17 -44.62 11.69 -12.35
N SER A 18 -43.56 11.67 -13.15
CA SER A 18 -42.41 10.82 -12.89
C SER A 18 -41.78 11.32 -11.61
N MET A 19 -42.21 10.76 -10.48
CA MET A 19 -41.48 10.83 -9.23
C MET A 19 -40.14 10.13 -9.49
N THR A 20 -39.12 10.92 -9.79
CA THR A 20 -37.74 10.49 -9.69
C THR A 20 -37.51 9.94 -8.29
N PRO A 21 -36.97 8.73 -8.10
CA PRO A 21 -36.59 8.25 -6.78
C PRO A 21 -35.41 9.10 -6.27
N ALA A 22 -35.72 10.17 -5.56
CA ALA A 22 -34.78 11.09 -4.94
C ALA A 22 -34.44 10.68 -3.50
N GLN A 23 -34.24 9.39 -3.22
CA GLN A 23 -34.08 8.90 -1.83
C GLN A 23 -32.85 8.02 -1.54
N ALA A 24 -31.91 7.86 -2.47
CA ALA A 24 -30.63 7.18 -2.17
C ALA A 24 -29.44 8.14 -2.02
N ALA A 25 -29.56 9.39 -2.48
CA ALA A 25 -28.45 10.35 -2.48
C ALA A 25 -28.25 11.06 -1.12
N ASP A 26 -29.23 11.03 -0.22
CA ASP A 26 -29.28 11.89 0.97
C ASP A 26 -28.76 11.22 2.27
N THR A 27 -28.48 9.91 2.25
CA THR A 27 -28.09 9.14 3.46
C THR A 27 -26.61 8.73 3.50
N LEU A 28 -25.87 9.01 2.44
CA LEU A 28 -24.43 8.77 2.32
C LEU A 28 -23.67 10.09 2.40
N LYS A 29 -23.06 10.36 3.56
CA LYS A 29 -22.11 11.47 3.70
C LYS A 29 -20.69 10.92 3.53
N ALA A 30 -20.01 11.35 2.48
CA ALA A 30 -18.59 11.05 2.25
C ALA A 30 -17.83 12.36 2.10
N TYR A 31 -16.81 12.56 2.93
CA TYR A 31 -15.97 13.73 2.85
C TYR A 31 -14.51 13.34 3.09
N THR A 32 -13.66 13.77 2.17
CA THR A 32 -12.21 13.57 2.16
C THR A 32 -11.53 14.86 2.63
N SER A 33 -10.60 14.77 3.58
CA SER A 33 -9.18 15.07 3.32
C SER A 33 -8.42 15.30 4.61
N SER A 34 -7.32 14.57 4.75
CA SER A 34 -6.18 15.12 5.46
C SER A 34 -4.91 14.51 4.87
N LEU A 35 -4.13 15.34 4.19
CA LEU A 35 -2.81 15.02 3.68
C LEU A 35 -1.81 15.39 4.78
N TYR A 36 -1.21 14.41 5.41
CA TYR A 36 -0.21 14.67 6.45
C TYR A 36 1.10 14.00 6.04
N GLN A 37 2.18 14.79 6.12
CA GLN A 37 3.53 14.35 5.81
C GLN A 37 4.14 13.72 7.06
N LEU A 38 4.85 12.60 6.89
CA LEU A 38 5.81 12.17 7.90
C LEU A 38 6.88 13.26 8.06
N ASP A 39 7.24 13.57 9.31
CA ASP A 39 8.18 14.63 9.71
C ASP A 39 9.44 14.68 8.83
N ASP A 40 9.87 15.89 8.48
CA ASP A 40 11.11 16.14 7.73
C ASP A 40 12.37 15.60 8.42
N SER A 41 12.31 15.31 9.73
CA SER A 41 13.37 14.62 10.45
C SER A 41 13.56 13.17 9.98
N ASP A 42 12.47 12.43 9.73
CA ASP A 42 12.51 11.06 9.21
C ASP A 42 12.95 11.06 7.73
N ALA A 43 12.52 12.08 6.96
CA ALA A 43 12.97 12.24 5.58
C ALA A 43 14.49 12.40 5.49
N ARG A 44 15.09 13.22 6.37
CA ARG A 44 16.53 13.50 6.37
C ARG A 44 17.37 12.39 6.98
N ASN A 45 16.95 11.84 8.11
CA ASN A 45 17.76 10.88 8.88
C ASN A 45 17.54 9.43 8.46
N LYS A 46 16.31 9.11 8.05
CA LYS A 46 15.89 7.74 7.76
C LYS A 46 15.62 7.49 6.29
N LYS A 47 15.65 8.56 5.47
CA LYS A 47 15.35 8.51 4.03
C LYS A 47 13.92 8.05 3.75
N ILE A 48 13.00 8.36 4.66
CA ILE A 48 11.58 7.97 4.57
C ILE A 48 10.73 9.23 4.61
N ARG A 49 9.99 9.50 3.54
CA ARG A 49 8.93 10.51 3.50
C ARG A 49 7.67 9.91 2.90
N LEU A 50 6.77 9.47 3.76
CA LEU A 50 5.44 9.08 3.34
C LEU A 50 4.45 10.22 3.54
N ILE A 51 3.38 10.12 2.78
CA ILE A 51 2.18 10.92 2.90
C ILE A 51 1.06 9.94 3.19
N TYR A 52 0.16 10.29 4.08
CA TYR A 52 -1.07 9.52 4.24
C TYR A 52 -2.28 10.38 3.93
N SER A 53 -3.34 9.72 3.47
CA SER A 53 -4.68 10.29 3.36
C SER A 53 -5.65 9.44 4.17
N LEU A 54 -6.39 10.11 5.04
CA LEU A 54 -7.53 9.53 5.74
C LEU A 54 -8.82 10.03 5.08
N GLU A 55 -9.71 9.11 4.78
CA GLU A 55 -11.03 9.36 4.23
C GLU A 55 -12.07 8.66 5.10
N ASN A 56 -13.16 9.35 5.38
CA ASN A 56 -14.19 8.89 6.30
C ASN A 56 -15.53 8.83 5.57
N VAL A 57 -16.27 7.75 5.77
CA VAL A 57 -17.59 7.56 5.18
C VAL A 57 -18.56 7.04 6.25
N TRP A 58 -19.80 7.52 6.20
CA TRP A 58 -20.86 7.07 7.07
C TRP A 58 -22.09 6.68 6.29
N ASN A 59 -22.56 5.45 6.52
CA ASN A 59 -23.83 4.97 6.01
C ASN A 59 -24.82 4.84 7.17
N GLN A 60 -25.77 5.79 7.25
CA GLN A 60 -26.81 5.79 8.28
C GLN A 60 -27.91 4.74 8.02
N SER A 61 -28.00 4.23 6.79
CA SER A 61 -29.09 3.35 6.32
C SER A 61 -28.69 1.88 6.19
N SER A 62 -27.44 1.51 6.55
CA SER A 62 -27.00 0.12 6.53
C SER A 62 -27.75 -0.72 7.56
N ILE A 63 -28.00 -1.99 7.24
CA ILE A 63 -28.52 -2.98 8.19
C ILE A 63 -27.46 -4.08 8.39
N PRO A 64 -27.07 -4.41 9.64
CA PRO A 64 -27.46 -3.76 10.89
C PRO A 64 -26.95 -2.30 10.99
N GLN A 65 -27.62 -1.49 11.81
CA GLN A 65 -27.64 -0.02 11.80
C GLN A 65 -26.26 0.66 11.82
N GLN A 66 -26.13 1.74 11.02
CA GLN A 66 -25.12 2.80 11.12
C GLN A 66 -23.64 2.36 11.06
N ASN A 67 -23.16 1.98 9.87
CA ASN A 67 -21.73 1.66 9.66
C ASN A 67 -20.90 2.95 9.47
N LYS A 68 -19.97 3.21 10.40
CA LYS A 68 -18.89 4.20 10.23
C LYS A 68 -17.64 3.50 9.69
N GLU A 69 -17.21 3.89 8.51
CA GLU A 69 -16.01 3.36 7.84
C GLU A 69 -14.96 4.46 7.66
N ALA A 70 -13.70 4.05 7.65
CA ALA A 70 -12.54 4.89 7.42
C ALA A 70 -11.58 4.16 6.46
N ARG A 71 -11.21 4.82 5.37
CA ARG A 71 -10.16 4.37 4.45
C ARG A 71 -8.88 5.12 4.75
N LEU A 72 -7.82 4.37 5.03
CA LEU A 72 -6.47 4.90 5.14
C LEU A 72 -5.66 4.48 3.94
N ILE A 73 -5.00 5.44 3.32
CA ILE A 73 -4.07 5.20 2.22
C ILE A 73 -2.74 5.81 2.59
N LEU A 74 -1.69 5.00 2.60
CA LEU A 74 -0.32 5.48 2.66
C LEU A 74 0.19 5.57 1.23
N LYS A 75 0.58 6.77 0.83
CA LYS A 75 1.22 7.08 -0.45
C LYS A 75 2.65 7.51 -0.16
N GLY A 76 3.63 6.91 -0.81
CA GLY A 76 5.03 7.30 -0.63
C GLY A 76 5.34 8.66 -1.25
N GLY A 77 4.96 9.78 -0.61
CA GLY A 77 5.14 11.15 -1.09
C GLY A 77 6.40 11.39 -1.94
N SER A 78 7.55 11.66 -1.30
CA SER A 78 8.83 11.39 -1.97
C SER A 78 9.33 9.97 -1.71
N GLY A 79 8.61 9.20 -0.89
CA GLY A 79 8.78 7.76 -0.70
C GLY A 79 10.02 7.42 0.12
N PHE A 80 10.69 6.34 -0.28
CA PHE A 80 11.98 5.91 0.23
C PHE A 80 13.08 6.45 -0.68
N ASP A 81 13.93 7.36 -0.17
CA ASP A 81 15.03 7.93 -0.93
C ASP A 81 16.29 7.03 -0.88
N MET A 82 16.45 6.15 -1.85
CA MET A 82 17.61 5.25 -1.92
C MET A 82 18.80 5.86 -2.66
N THR A 83 18.75 7.16 -2.99
CA THR A 83 19.92 7.83 -3.56
C THR A 83 21.09 7.74 -2.58
N HIS A 84 22.27 7.40 -3.11
CA HIS A 84 23.50 7.23 -2.33
C HIS A 84 23.45 6.14 -1.25
N VAL A 85 22.41 5.29 -1.21
CA VAL A 85 22.37 4.12 -0.31
C VAL A 85 23.22 2.99 -0.86
N PRO A 86 23.10 2.58 -2.14
CA PRO A 86 23.98 1.58 -2.70
C PRO A 86 25.44 2.00 -2.66
N ASN A 87 26.31 1.13 -2.15
CA ASN A 87 27.73 1.41 -2.03
C ASN A 87 28.56 0.13 -2.14
N LYS A 88 29.67 0.21 -2.90
CA LYS A 88 30.64 -0.87 -3.06
C LYS A 88 31.88 -0.54 -2.23
N THR A 89 32.42 -1.51 -1.52
CA THR A 89 33.66 -1.32 -0.74
C THR A 89 34.48 -2.59 -0.75
N GLN A 90 35.80 -2.47 -0.90
CA GLN A 90 36.71 -3.57 -0.56
C GLN A 90 36.97 -3.54 0.95
N THR A 91 36.59 -4.59 1.66
CA THR A 91 36.72 -4.67 3.12
C THR A 91 37.99 -5.38 3.55
N TYR A 92 38.57 -6.20 2.67
CA TYR A 92 39.86 -6.85 2.86
C TYR A 92 40.53 -7.08 1.50
N GLY A 93 41.86 -7.05 1.44
CA GLY A 93 42.61 -7.22 0.19
C GLY A 93 43.99 -7.79 0.41
N PHE A 94 44.45 -8.57 -0.56
CA PHE A 94 45.82 -9.06 -0.70
C PHE A 94 46.15 -9.17 -2.20
N ALA A 95 47.38 -9.56 -2.54
CA ALA A 95 47.92 -9.47 -3.90
C ALA A 95 47.04 -10.09 -4.99
N THR A 96 46.34 -11.18 -4.68
CA THR A 96 45.56 -11.94 -5.66
C THR A 96 44.07 -12.03 -5.29
N GLY A 97 43.60 -11.36 -4.24
CA GLY A 97 42.22 -11.55 -3.80
C GLY A 97 41.79 -10.61 -2.68
N GLY A 98 40.61 -10.86 -2.13
CA GLY A 98 40.06 -10.03 -1.07
C GLY A 98 38.58 -10.25 -0.84
N ASP A 99 38.02 -9.45 0.06
CA ASP A 99 36.60 -9.41 0.37
C ASP A 99 36.02 -8.08 -0.09
N PHE A 100 34.85 -8.15 -0.70
CA PHE A 100 34.09 -7.02 -1.20
C PHE A 100 32.72 -7.01 -0.55
N ARG A 101 32.19 -5.82 -0.31
CA ARG A 101 30.85 -5.59 0.19
C ARG A 101 30.08 -4.75 -0.81
N TYR A 102 28.87 -5.19 -1.15
CA TYR A 102 27.88 -4.37 -1.83
C TYR A 102 26.70 -4.15 -0.89
N THR A 103 26.58 -2.93 -0.38
CA THR A 103 25.44 -2.47 0.38
C THR A 103 24.33 -2.08 -0.59
N VAL A 104 23.11 -2.60 -0.44
CA VAL A 104 21.92 -2.25 -1.23
C VAL A 104 20.64 -2.33 -0.39
N PRO A 105 19.57 -1.58 -0.70
CA PRO A 105 18.26 -1.79 -0.10
C PRO A 105 17.60 -3.04 -0.71
N THR A 106 17.07 -3.95 0.12
CA THR A 106 16.55 -5.24 -0.34
C THR A 106 15.10 -5.51 0.04
N ALA A 107 14.53 -4.69 0.91
CA ALA A 107 13.12 -4.75 1.22
C ALA A 107 12.59 -3.40 1.69
N PHE A 108 11.28 -3.21 1.49
CA PHE A 108 10.51 -2.11 2.02
C PHE A 108 9.31 -2.69 2.76
N LYS A 109 8.87 -2.02 3.82
CA LYS A 109 7.76 -2.43 4.66
C LYS A 109 6.83 -1.25 4.88
N LEU A 110 5.55 -1.47 4.66
CA LEU A 110 4.48 -0.56 5.07
C LEU A 110 3.54 -1.35 5.99
N ALA A 111 3.06 -0.74 7.07
CA ALA A 111 2.07 -1.40 7.91
C ALA A 111 1.07 -0.41 8.51
N LEU A 112 -0.14 -0.92 8.71
CA LEU A 112 -1.24 -0.31 9.44
C LEU A 112 -1.59 -1.22 10.60
N SER A 113 -1.58 -0.69 11.83
CA SER A 113 -1.96 -1.48 13.00
C SER A 113 -2.74 -0.64 14.00
N TYR A 114 -3.76 -1.21 14.61
CA TYR A 114 -4.46 -0.58 15.74
C TYR A 114 -3.48 -0.22 16.86
N ALA A 115 -3.65 0.96 17.45
CA ALA A 115 -2.86 1.44 18.58
C ALA A 115 -3.70 1.62 19.86
N SER A 116 -4.79 2.37 19.80
CA SER A 116 -5.65 2.68 20.95
C SER A 116 -7.04 3.19 20.54
N GLY A 117 -7.97 3.29 21.50
CA GLY A 117 -9.30 3.87 21.31
C GLY A 117 -10.40 2.84 21.01
N SER A 118 -11.34 3.20 20.14
CA SER A 118 -12.43 2.30 19.73
C SER A 118 -11.87 1.14 18.89
N PRO A 119 -12.25 -0.12 19.17
CA PRO A 119 -11.83 -1.26 18.36
C PRO A 119 -12.31 -1.13 16.91
N LEU A 120 -11.44 -1.54 15.98
CA LEU A 120 -11.76 -1.58 14.56
C LEU A 120 -12.17 -2.98 14.13
N ARG A 121 -12.78 -3.04 12.95
CA ARG A 121 -12.89 -4.26 12.16
C ARG A 121 -12.30 -3.96 10.79
N HIS A 122 -11.32 -4.73 10.36
CA HIS A 122 -10.80 -4.65 8.99
C HIS A 122 -11.86 -5.12 8.00
N ILE A 123 -12.04 -4.35 6.91
CA ILE A 123 -12.99 -4.65 5.84
C ILE A 123 -12.26 -5.18 4.62
N ASN A 124 -11.27 -4.44 4.12
CA ASN A 124 -10.41 -4.84 3.01
C ASN A 124 -9.09 -4.05 3.03
N HIS A 125 -8.15 -4.46 2.18
CA HIS A 125 -6.90 -3.76 1.99
C HIS A 125 -6.37 -3.96 0.57
N ALA A 126 -5.45 -3.09 0.16
CA ALA A 126 -4.80 -3.13 -1.14
C ALA A 126 -3.31 -2.76 -1.01
N PRO A 127 -2.38 -3.53 -1.61
CA PRO A 127 -2.66 -4.77 -2.34
C PRO A 127 -3.14 -5.92 -1.46
N GLU A 128 -4.10 -6.73 -1.94
CA GLU A 128 -4.73 -7.81 -1.15
C GLU A 128 -3.88 -9.08 -1.13
N ASN A 129 -3.24 -9.39 -2.25
CA ASN A 129 -2.51 -10.64 -2.44
C ASN A 129 -1.03 -10.41 -2.65
N THR A 130 -0.31 -11.53 -2.76
CA THR A 130 1.07 -11.51 -3.24
C THR A 130 1.11 -11.08 -4.70
N ILE A 131 1.81 -10.00 -5.01
CA ILE A 131 1.99 -9.47 -6.35
C ILE A 131 3.47 -9.44 -6.71
N ALA A 132 3.85 -10.27 -7.68
CA ALA A 132 5.20 -10.35 -8.22
C ALA A 132 5.39 -9.55 -9.53
N SER A 133 4.33 -8.91 -10.05
CA SER A 133 4.44 -8.09 -11.26
C SER A 133 5.24 -6.82 -11.01
N ALA A 134 6.01 -6.39 -12.02
CA ALA A 134 6.81 -5.18 -11.94
C ALA A 134 6.01 -3.89 -11.74
N SER A 135 4.70 -3.92 -12.02
CA SER A 135 3.77 -2.83 -11.72
C SER A 135 2.58 -3.39 -10.92
N VAL A 136 2.21 -2.68 -9.87
CA VAL A 136 1.10 -3.00 -8.97
C VAL A 136 -0.02 -2.02 -9.23
N SER A 137 -1.25 -2.53 -9.30
CA SER A 137 -2.44 -1.72 -9.51
C SER A 137 -3.67 -2.43 -8.98
N GLU A 138 -4.17 -2.04 -7.82
CA GLU A 138 -5.39 -2.59 -7.23
C GLU A 138 -6.35 -1.50 -6.76
N SER A 139 -7.64 -1.79 -6.81
CA SER A 139 -8.69 -0.88 -6.33
C SER A 139 -8.96 -1.14 -4.85
N LEU A 140 -9.07 -0.08 -4.06
CA LEU A 140 -9.49 -0.10 -2.68
C LEU A 140 -10.85 0.60 -2.56
N GLU A 141 -11.88 -0.17 -2.25
CA GLU A 141 -13.29 0.26 -2.28
C GLU A 141 -13.91 0.23 -0.89
N TYR A 142 -14.84 1.13 -0.61
CA TYR A 142 -15.70 1.00 0.57
C TYR A 142 -16.74 -0.10 0.36
N ASN A 143 -17.12 -0.80 1.43
CA ASN A 143 -18.18 -1.81 1.37
C ASN A 143 -19.46 -1.28 2.02
N LEU A 144 -20.08 -0.31 1.35
CA LEU A 144 -21.31 0.31 1.86
C LEU A 144 -22.49 -0.60 1.55
N GLY A 145 -22.85 -1.41 2.54
CA GLY A 145 -23.94 -2.38 2.47
C GLY A 145 -25.30 -1.79 2.05
N VAL A 146 -26.12 -2.69 1.49
CA VAL A 146 -27.44 -2.51 0.87
C VAL A 146 -28.47 -1.86 1.80
N THR A 147 -29.31 -0.96 1.26
CA THR A 147 -30.54 -0.50 1.90
C THR A 147 -31.55 -1.64 2.03
N GLY A 148 -31.93 -1.99 3.25
CA GLY A 148 -32.83 -3.10 3.52
C GLY A 148 -34.20 -2.97 2.83
N SER A 149 -34.46 -3.87 1.89
CA SER A 149 -35.77 -4.51 1.74
C SER A 149 -35.56 -6.01 1.91
N SER A 150 -36.60 -6.73 2.31
CA SER A 150 -36.61 -8.17 2.63
C SER A 150 -36.36 -9.10 1.42
N SER A 151 -35.64 -8.62 0.42
CA SER A 151 -35.20 -9.33 -0.78
C SER A 151 -33.88 -8.70 -1.24
N PRO A 152 -32.84 -9.48 -1.61
CA PRO A 152 -31.56 -8.94 -2.05
C PRO A 152 -31.78 -8.15 -3.34
N SER A 153 -31.94 -6.84 -3.20
CA SER A 153 -32.06 -5.89 -4.29
C SER A 153 -30.81 -5.01 -4.24
N ILE A 154 -29.92 -5.21 -5.22
CA ILE A 154 -28.76 -4.36 -5.43
C ILE A 154 -29.27 -3.06 -6.07
N ASN A 155 -29.63 -2.09 -5.23
CA ASN A 155 -29.80 -0.72 -5.69
C ASN A 155 -28.45 -0.01 -5.59
N ALA A 156 -28.02 0.56 -6.71
CA ALA A 156 -26.70 1.12 -6.96
C ALA A 156 -26.20 2.02 -5.81
N GLY A 157 -25.23 1.51 -5.06
CA GLY A 157 -24.44 2.31 -4.12
C GLY A 157 -23.47 3.21 -4.88
N VAL A 158 -23.20 4.40 -4.34
CA VAL A 158 -22.11 5.25 -4.81
C VAL A 158 -20.80 4.58 -4.43
N SER A 159 -20.07 4.02 -5.39
CA SER A 159 -18.73 3.46 -5.15
C SER A 159 -17.67 4.56 -5.30
N TRP A 160 -17.02 4.92 -4.18
CA TRP A 160 -15.79 5.69 -4.23
C TRP A 160 -14.62 4.71 -4.20
N SER A 161 -14.04 4.40 -5.35
CA SER A 161 -12.82 3.59 -5.43
C SER A 161 -11.57 4.49 -5.39
N ASN A 162 -10.54 4.06 -4.67
CA ASN A 162 -9.21 4.66 -4.77
C ASN A 162 -8.27 3.61 -5.34
N ARG A 163 -7.46 3.97 -6.33
CA ARG A 163 -6.53 3.02 -6.95
C ARG A 163 -5.16 3.13 -6.27
N VAL A 164 -4.65 2.00 -5.83
CA VAL A 164 -3.30 1.82 -5.32
C VAL A 164 -2.40 1.42 -6.49
N THR A 165 -1.40 2.25 -6.83
CA THR A 165 -0.50 1.98 -7.96
C THR A 165 0.96 2.30 -7.65
N TYR A 166 1.88 1.42 -8.01
CA TYR A 166 3.33 1.68 -7.95
C TYR A 166 4.12 0.66 -8.78
N ASP A 167 5.32 1.03 -9.20
CA ASP A 167 6.25 0.13 -9.88
C ASP A 167 7.26 -0.46 -8.89
N GLN A 168 7.44 -1.78 -8.97
CA GLN A 168 8.34 -2.58 -8.14
C GLN A 168 9.18 -3.56 -8.99
N PRO A 169 9.92 -3.09 -10.01
CA PRO A 169 10.74 -3.97 -10.84
C PRO A 169 11.68 -4.81 -9.96
N GLU A 170 11.68 -6.12 -10.18
CA GLU A 170 12.57 -7.09 -9.52
C GLU A 170 12.26 -7.31 -8.03
N PHE A 171 11.14 -6.77 -7.57
CA PHE A 171 10.61 -6.91 -6.21
C PHE A 171 9.22 -7.56 -6.26
N GLN A 172 8.81 -8.11 -5.13
CA GLN A 172 7.52 -8.72 -4.94
C GLN A 172 6.89 -8.15 -3.67
N THR A 173 5.61 -7.77 -3.77
CA THR A 173 4.81 -7.36 -2.62
C THR A 173 4.08 -8.58 -2.07
N VAL A 174 4.14 -8.77 -0.76
CA VAL A 174 3.38 -9.74 0.01
C VAL A 174 2.60 -8.96 1.06
N ALA A 175 1.28 -9.05 1.04
CA ALA A 175 0.41 -8.55 2.08
C ALA A 175 0.16 -9.65 3.11
N ASP A 176 0.24 -9.30 4.39
CA ASP A 176 -0.08 -10.17 5.52
C ASP A 176 -1.05 -9.44 6.45
N PHE A 177 -2.17 -10.08 6.74
CA PHE A 177 -3.23 -9.53 7.58
C PHE A 177 -3.38 -10.36 8.86
N ASP A 178 -3.22 -9.71 10.01
CA ASP A 178 -3.39 -10.31 11.32
C ASP A 178 -4.76 -9.93 11.92
N GLN A 179 -5.63 -10.94 12.03
CA GLN A 179 -6.97 -10.81 12.59
C GLN A 179 -6.98 -10.45 14.07
N ASN A 180 -5.92 -10.73 14.82
CA ASN A 180 -5.91 -10.52 16.28
C ASN A 180 -5.86 -9.04 16.65
N ASN A 181 -5.20 -8.23 15.83
CA ASN A 181 -4.98 -6.80 16.06
C ASN A 181 -5.44 -5.93 14.90
N GLU A 182 -6.14 -6.52 13.93
CA GLU A 182 -6.65 -5.86 12.72
C GLU A 182 -5.52 -5.14 11.93
N SER A 183 -4.31 -5.70 11.97
CA SER A 183 -3.15 -5.10 11.32
C SER A 183 -2.90 -5.69 9.93
N VAL A 184 -2.48 -4.83 9.02
CA VAL A 184 -2.04 -5.23 7.67
C VAL A 184 -0.61 -4.79 7.49
N THR A 185 0.25 -5.70 7.05
CA THR A 185 1.64 -5.43 6.70
C THR A 185 1.88 -5.78 5.24
N TRP A 186 2.47 -4.87 4.49
CA TRP A 186 2.97 -5.11 3.15
C TRP A 186 4.48 -5.16 3.19
N MET A 187 5.03 -6.32 2.86
CA MET A 187 6.45 -6.54 2.67
C MET A 187 6.77 -6.55 1.18
N ILE A 188 7.68 -5.69 0.75
CA ILE A 188 8.09 -5.55 -0.64
C ILE A 188 9.54 -5.97 -0.73
N GLU A 189 9.82 -7.21 -1.11
CA GLU A 189 11.17 -7.80 -1.06
C GLU A 189 11.75 -8.04 -2.44
N ASN A 190 13.06 -7.83 -2.56
CA ASN A 190 13.80 -8.13 -3.76
C ASN A 190 13.80 -9.64 -4.03
N GLN A 191 13.43 -10.02 -5.25
CA GLN A 191 13.42 -11.41 -5.71
C GLN A 191 14.57 -11.70 -6.68
N THR A 192 14.82 -10.76 -7.58
CA THR A 192 15.71 -10.94 -8.72
C THR A 192 16.60 -9.72 -8.92
N ILE A 193 17.71 -9.88 -9.64
CA ILE A 193 18.50 -8.76 -10.17
C ILE A 193 18.85 -9.10 -11.60
N ARG A 194 18.59 -8.15 -12.52
CA ARG A 194 18.68 -8.39 -13.97
C ARG A 194 17.84 -9.61 -14.39
N HIS A 195 16.66 -9.76 -13.80
CA HIS A 195 15.67 -10.84 -14.01
C HIS A 195 16.10 -12.25 -13.61
N ASN A 196 17.12 -12.37 -12.76
CA ASN A 196 17.62 -13.67 -12.35
C ASN A 196 17.74 -13.82 -10.83
N SER A 197 17.67 -15.07 -10.37
CA SER A 197 17.77 -15.48 -8.97
C SER A 197 18.95 -16.45 -8.76
N PRO A 198 19.49 -16.56 -7.53
CA PRO A 198 19.23 -15.67 -6.39
C PRO A 198 19.80 -14.27 -6.64
N ALA A 199 19.08 -13.22 -6.21
CA ALA A 199 19.44 -11.83 -6.50
C ALA A 199 20.91 -11.48 -6.20
N LYS A 200 21.45 -11.98 -5.09
CA LYS A 200 22.85 -11.75 -4.68
C LYS A 200 23.87 -12.14 -5.76
N ASP A 201 23.70 -13.30 -6.38
CA ASP A 201 24.66 -13.80 -7.38
C ASP A 201 24.69 -12.90 -8.61
N TRP A 202 23.55 -12.29 -8.92
CA TRP A 202 23.39 -11.39 -10.04
C TRP A 202 23.80 -9.95 -9.75
N LEU A 203 24.36 -9.68 -8.56
CA LEU A 203 25.19 -8.50 -8.32
C LEU A 203 26.59 -8.63 -8.91
N LEU A 204 26.99 -9.81 -9.38
CA LEU A 204 28.25 -10.03 -10.12
C LEU A 204 28.00 -10.01 -11.64
N TYR A 205 28.89 -9.39 -12.43
CA TYR A 205 28.79 -9.49 -13.90
C TYR A 205 29.04 -10.93 -14.38
N ARG A 206 30.03 -11.60 -13.81
CA ARG A 206 30.48 -12.95 -14.18
C ARG A 206 31.09 -13.64 -12.96
N TRP A 207 31.23 -14.96 -12.96
CA TRP A 207 31.95 -15.66 -11.87
C TRP A 207 33.47 -15.52 -11.97
N THR A 208 34.00 -15.25 -13.17
CA THR A 208 35.44 -15.08 -13.42
C THR A 208 35.74 -13.69 -14.00
N ASN A 209 36.47 -12.85 -13.25
CA ASN A 209 36.95 -11.53 -13.62
C ASN A 209 38.16 -11.13 -12.75
N CYS A 210 39.22 -10.60 -13.36
CA CYS A 210 40.42 -10.16 -12.62
C CYS A 210 40.31 -8.71 -12.10
N GLY A 211 39.38 -7.91 -12.63
CA GLY A 211 39.12 -6.52 -12.23
C GLY A 211 37.91 -6.39 -11.31
N ASN A 212 37.23 -5.24 -11.38
CA ASN A 212 35.95 -4.98 -10.71
C ASN A 212 34.84 -5.80 -11.38
N ASN A 213 34.01 -6.44 -10.56
CA ASN A 213 33.04 -7.41 -11.05
C ASN A 213 31.64 -7.27 -10.45
N LEU A 214 31.44 -6.31 -9.54
CA LEU A 214 30.11 -5.98 -9.02
C LEU A 214 29.41 -5.03 -9.98
N ILE A 215 28.13 -5.28 -10.28
CA ILE A 215 27.33 -4.47 -11.22
C ILE A 215 27.27 -3.02 -10.81
N ASP A 216 27.32 -2.12 -11.78
CA ASP A 216 27.25 -0.68 -11.53
C ASP A 216 25.92 -0.21 -10.97
N TYR A 217 25.97 0.96 -10.35
CA TYR A 217 24.83 1.56 -9.66
C TYR A 217 23.61 1.69 -10.58
N ASN A 218 23.83 2.04 -11.84
CA ASN A 218 22.82 2.23 -12.87
C ASN A 218 22.15 0.91 -13.31
N GLU A 219 22.77 -0.24 -13.06
CA GLU A 219 22.23 -1.57 -13.36
C GLU A 219 21.37 -2.14 -12.24
N LEU A 220 21.35 -1.48 -11.07
CA LEU A 220 20.42 -1.84 -10.01
C LEU A 220 18.98 -1.48 -10.43
N PRO A 221 17.98 -2.25 -9.97
CA PRO A 221 16.57 -1.90 -10.10
C PRO A 221 16.32 -0.47 -9.60
N VAL A 222 15.45 0.30 -10.28
CA VAL A 222 15.20 1.71 -9.95
C VAL A 222 14.86 1.90 -8.48
N VAL A 223 14.05 1.00 -7.92
CA VAL A 223 13.64 0.99 -6.51
C VAL A 223 14.81 0.86 -5.53
N MET A 224 15.96 0.31 -5.96
CA MET A 224 17.17 0.21 -5.14
C MET A 224 18.09 1.42 -5.22
N ARG A 225 17.95 2.26 -6.25
CA ARG A 225 18.92 3.31 -6.61
C ARG A 225 18.31 4.70 -6.76
N SER A 226 17.02 4.85 -6.52
CA SER A 226 16.31 6.13 -6.63
C SER A 226 15.30 6.24 -5.49
N ASP A 227 14.36 7.15 -5.62
CA ASP A 227 13.11 7.14 -4.89
C ASP A 227 12.24 5.92 -5.23
N PHE A 228 11.76 5.22 -4.20
CA PHE A 228 10.71 4.23 -4.32
C PHE A 228 9.43 4.75 -3.64
N LYS A 229 8.32 4.80 -4.39
CA LYS A 229 7.06 5.41 -3.96
C LYS A 229 5.93 4.38 -3.92
N PRO A 230 5.97 3.42 -2.98
CA PRO A 230 4.88 2.47 -2.84
C PRO A 230 3.61 3.17 -2.35
N GLN A 231 2.48 2.60 -2.72
CA GLN A 231 1.17 2.97 -2.22
C GLN A 231 0.49 1.73 -1.66
N VAL A 232 -0.16 1.86 -0.50
CA VAL A 232 -0.98 0.80 0.11
C VAL A 232 -2.14 1.43 0.85
N GLY A 233 -3.15 0.66 1.21
CA GLY A 233 -4.23 1.15 2.05
C GLY A 233 -5.13 0.06 2.58
N ALA A 234 -5.93 0.42 3.58
CA ALA A 234 -6.93 -0.45 4.17
C ALA A 234 -8.21 0.33 4.49
N VAL A 235 -9.34 -0.36 4.49
CA VAL A 235 -10.62 0.14 4.99
C VAL A 235 -10.92 -0.55 6.31
N TYR A 236 -11.24 0.27 7.31
CA TYR A 236 -11.65 -0.17 8.63
C TYR A 236 -13.07 0.32 8.91
N SER A 237 -13.85 -0.48 9.61
CA SER A 237 -15.10 -0.04 10.22
C SER A 237 -14.96 0.06 11.74
N LYS A 238 -15.71 0.98 12.34
CA LYS A 238 -15.85 1.02 13.79
C LYS A 238 -16.59 -0.25 14.23
N ARG A 239 -15.99 -1.05 15.13
CA ARG A 239 -16.54 -2.36 15.51
C ARG A 239 -17.85 -2.25 16.28
N ASN A 240 -17.96 -1.25 17.16
CA ASN A 240 -19.17 -0.96 17.93
C ASN A 240 -19.39 0.55 17.94
N ILE A 241 -20.50 1.02 17.35
CA ILE A 241 -20.80 2.45 17.29
C ILE A 241 -21.14 3.03 18.67
N ASP A 242 -21.69 2.20 19.56
CA ASP A 242 -22.22 2.58 20.88
C ASP A 242 -21.24 2.34 22.04
N ASP A 243 -19.97 2.06 21.76
CA ASP A 243 -18.95 1.81 22.78
C ASP A 243 -18.55 3.06 23.60
N GLY A 244 -19.14 4.23 23.31
CA GLY A 244 -18.83 5.50 23.95
C GLY A 244 -17.44 6.06 23.59
N GLN A 245 -16.67 5.36 22.76
CA GLN A 245 -15.35 5.78 22.31
C GLN A 245 -15.47 6.57 21.00
N ASN A 246 -14.87 7.76 21.01
CA ASN A 246 -15.03 8.72 19.95
C ASN A 246 -13.83 8.79 19.01
N THR A 247 -12.75 8.09 19.34
CA THR A 247 -11.52 8.10 18.54
C THR A 247 -10.93 6.71 18.43
N THR A 248 -10.20 6.47 17.34
CA THR A 248 -9.30 5.33 17.21
C THR A 248 -7.96 5.79 16.68
N ASP A 249 -6.89 5.37 17.33
CA ASP A 249 -5.53 5.60 16.88
C ASP A 249 -5.03 4.39 16.09
N ILE A 250 -4.48 4.67 14.91
CA ILE A 250 -3.82 3.70 14.04
C ILE A 250 -2.36 4.08 13.92
N LYS A 251 -1.48 3.12 14.18
CA LYS A 251 -0.05 3.24 13.93
C LYS A 251 0.23 2.92 12.46
N LEU A 252 0.81 3.90 11.78
CA LEU A 252 1.44 3.79 10.47
C LEU A 252 2.92 3.45 10.66
N THR A 253 3.39 2.42 9.98
CA THR A 253 4.81 2.03 9.98
C THR A 253 5.37 2.06 8.57
N ALA A 254 6.56 2.63 8.43
CA ALA A 254 7.33 2.66 7.20
C ALA A 254 8.75 2.20 7.51
N ALA A 255 9.26 1.21 6.79
CA ALA A 255 10.64 0.77 6.98
C ALA A 255 11.29 0.31 5.68
N TRP A 256 12.62 0.32 5.65
CA TRP A 256 13.40 -0.29 4.59
C TRP A 256 14.57 -1.08 5.16
N ARG A 257 14.94 -2.16 4.47
CA ARG A 257 16.02 -3.08 4.86
C ARG A 257 17.26 -2.77 4.05
N LYS A 258 18.30 -2.31 4.74
CA LYS A 258 19.65 -2.23 4.23
C LYS A 258 20.29 -3.61 4.34
N THR A 259 20.84 -4.14 3.25
CA THR A 259 21.62 -5.38 3.26
C THR A 259 23.04 -5.12 2.78
N ASP A 260 23.99 -5.62 3.55
CA ASP A 260 25.40 -5.69 3.20
C ASP A 260 25.68 -7.11 2.68
N TYR A 261 25.76 -7.27 1.36
CA TYR A 261 26.18 -8.51 0.73
C TYR A 261 27.69 -8.59 0.66
N TYR A 262 28.27 -9.70 1.11
CA TYR A 262 29.70 -9.94 1.04
C TYR A 262 30.06 -10.96 -0.04
N PHE A 263 31.18 -10.69 -0.70
CA PHE A 263 31.73 -11.46 -1.81
C PHE A 263 33.22 -11.70 -1.56
N GLY A 264 33.67 -12.93 -1.76
CA GLY A 264 35.08 -13.28 -1.78
C GLY A 264 35.61 -13.25 -3.20
N LYS A 265 36.89 -12.91 -3.35
CA LYS A 265 37.64 -13.08 -4.59
C LYS A 265 38.92 -13.84 -4.32
N ASP A 266 39.18 -14.86 -5.13
CA ASP A 266 40.46 -15.54 -5.20
C ASP A 266 40.95 -15.57 -6.66
N TRP A 267 42.12 -14.98 -6.90
CA TRP A 267 42.63 -14.67 -8.23
C TRP A 267 41.60 -13.89 -9.06
N CYS A 268 41.06 -14.52 -10.09
CA CYS A 268 40.03 -13.96 -10.95
C CYS A 268 38.67 -14.61 -10.69
N THR A 269 38.49 -15.39 -9.63
CA THR A 269 37.23 -16.08 -9.32
C THR A 269 36.53 -15.40 -8.17
N TYR A 270 35.23 -15.15 -8.32
CA TYR A 270 34.37 -14.57 -7.30
C TYR A 270 33.48 -15.61 -6.64
N TYR A 271 33.16 -15.39 -5.37
CA TYR A 271 32.34 -16.27 -4.55
C TYR A 271 31.28 -15.44 -3.81
N THR A 272 30.06 -15.95 -3.74
CA THR A 272 28.97 -15.33 -2.98
C THR A 272 28.72 -16.00 -1.63
N ASN A 273 29.28 -17.18 -1.40
CA ASN A 273 29.12 -17.97 -0.17
C ASN A 273 30.41 -18.07 0.66
N PHE A 274 31.49 -17.42 0.22
CA PHE A 274 32.80 -17.47 0.85
C PHE A 274 33.41 -16.06 0.93
N THR A 275 34.16 -15.82 2.00
CA THR A 275 35.03 -14.65 2.18
C THR A 275 36.25 -15.03 3.01
N TRP A 276 37.38 -14.34 2.79
CA TRP A 276 38.64 -14.59 3.48
C TRP A 276 38.61 -14.24 4.96
N LYS A 277 37.79 -13.26 5.34
CA LYS A 277 37.61 -12.86 6.75
C LYS A 277 36.33 -13.42 7.37
N ASN A 278 35.72 -14.46 6.78
CA ASN A 278 34.50 -15.09 7.28
C ASN A 278 33.36 -14.08 7.54
N GLN A 279 33.28 -13.05 6.70
CA GLN A 279 32.18 -12.11 6.68
C GLN A 279 30.91 -12.85 6.25
N ARG A 280 29.79 -12.45 6.86
CA ARG A 280 28.45 -12.95 6.54
C ARG A 280 27.60 -11.76 6.13
N ASP A 281 26.64 -12.03 5.25
CA ASP A 281 25.64 -11.04 4.89
C ASP A 281 24.93 -10.54 6.14
N ARG A 282 24.74 -9.22 6.21
CA ARG A 282 24.07 -8.57 7.33
C ARG A 282 22.96 -7.70 6.79
N HIS A 283 21.89 -7.58 7.57
CA HIS A 283 20.83 -6.67 7.25
C HIS A 283 20.38 -5.89 8.49
N SER A 284 19.84 -4.71 8.25
CA SER A 284 19.29 -3.84 9.30
C SER A 284 18.08 -3.10 8.76
N TRP A 285 17.08 -2.91 9.62
CA TRP A 285 15.89 -2.15 9.31
C TRP A 285 16.03 -0.72 9.81
N THR A 286 15.70 0.23 8.94
CA THR A 286 15.48 1.63 9.33
C THR A 286 13.98 1.89 9.29
N GLN A 287 13.40 2.40 10.38
CA GLN A 287 11.94 2.49 10.55
C GLN A 287 11.48 3.88 11.04
N ALA A 288 10.36 4.35 10.50
CA ALA A 288 9.60 5.51 10.94
C ALA A 288 8.16 5.11 11.25
N ASP A 289 7.66 5.58 12.39
CA ASP A 289 6.33 5.26 12.90
C ASP A 289 5.56 6.55 13.13
N ARG A 290 4.25 6.58 12.81
CA ARG A 290 3.35 7.66 13.22
C ARG A 290 2.02 7.12 13.68
N THR A 291 1.36 7.88 14.54
CA THR A 291 0.01 7.57 14.97
C THR A 291 -0.95 8.55 14.33
N VAL A 292 -2.03 8.01 13.76
CA VAL A 292 -3.11 8.78 13.13
C VAL A 292 -4.40 8.48 13.88
N THR A 293 -5.09 9.53 14.27
CA THR A 293 -6.36 9.43 14.98
C THR A 293 -7.51 9.56 13.99
N ILE A 294 -8.38 8.56 13.94
CA ILE A 294 -9.72 8.63 13.36
C ILE A 294 -10.64 9.20 14.44
N ALA A 295 -11.30 10.33 14.17
CA ALA A 295 -12.31 10.90 15.04
C ALA A 295 -13.72 10.46 14.58
N TRP A 296 -14.36 9.56 15.33
CA TRP A 296 -15.71 9.04 15.05
C TRP A 296 -16.84 9.99 15.49
N ASN A 297 -16.52 10.99 16.32
CA ASN A 297 -17.45 12.03 16.78
C ASN A 297 -17.28 13.36 16.06
N ASP A 298 -16.52 13.38 14.97
CA ASP A 298 -16.37 14.58 14.16
C ASP A 298 -17.76 15.07 13.73
N ALA A 299 -17.97 16.39 13.66
CA ALA A 299 -19.21 16.99 13.15
C ALA A 299 -19.56 16.49 11.73
N LEU A 300 -18.58 15.93 11.02
CA LEU A 300 -18.71 15.20 9.75
C LEU A 300 -19.54 13.90 9.84
N TYR A 301 -19.72 13.33 11.03
CA TYR A 301 -20.54 12.17 11.36
C TYR A 301 -21.85 12.55 12.07
N HIS A 302 -22.33 13.78 11.90
CA HIS A 302 -23.63 14.26 12.41
C HIS A 302 -24.46 14.83 11.24
#